data_AF-A0A7S1TBL7-F1
#
_entry.id   AF-A0A7S1TBL7-F1
#
_cell.length_a   1.000
_cell.length_b   1.000
_cell.length_c   1.000
_cell.angle_alpha   90.00
_cell.angle_beta   90.00
_cell.angle_gamma   90.00
#
_symmetry.space_group_name_H-M   'P 1'
#
loop_
_entity.id
_entity.type
_entity.pdbx_description
1 polymer ?
#
loop_
_entity_poly.entity_id
_entity_poly.type
_entity_poly.pdbx_seq_one_letter_code
_entity_poly.pdbx_strand_id
1 'polypeptide(L)'
;FDHHCMWLGVDIGLGNHRWFLLFLFVHASYSCLAVYLCRQALIRRVSPSIGKTFYTRSPSGQLSPITLRADSTWALIHICLVLEPVHFFLVMVCLALAIALVAFTIHHITLIARNLTSRESALRMSHQVSPYATNWAHHAREILRGGDDHPAFQQGKGPT
;
A
#
# COMPACT_ATOMS: atom_id res chain seq x y z
N PHE A 1 -9.90 -15.87 16.35
CA PHE A 1 -10.03 -15.90 14.88
C PHE A 1 -10.32 -14.49 14.41
N ASP A 2 -9.62 -14.01 13.38
CA ASP A 2 -9.80 -12.66 12.82
C ASP A 2 -10.54 -12.71 11.48
N HIS A 3 -9.92 -13.30 10.45
CA HIS A 3 -10.51 -13.50 9.13
C HIS A 3 -9.75 -14.58 8.34
N HIS A 4 -10.37 -15.13 7.29
CA HIS A 4 -9.67 -15.96 6.31
C HIS A 4 -9.00 -15.07 5.25
N CYS A 5 -7.67 -15.12 5.14
CA CYS A 5 -6.94 -14.31 4.18
C CYS A 5 -6.76 -15.07 2.86
N MET A 6 -7.59 -14.74 1.85
CA MET A 6 -7.53 -15.37 0.52
C MET A 6 -6.16 -15.22 -0.17
N TRP A 7 -5.41 -14.16 0.15
CA TRP A 7 -4.10 -13.91 -0.44
C TRP A 7 -3.01 -14.86 0.08
N LEU A 8 -3.16 -15.34 1.31
CA LEU A 8 -2.22 -16.25 1.95
C LEU A 8 -2.75 -17.69 2.02
N GLY A 9 -4.05 -17.90 1.73
CA GLY A 9 -4.70 -19.20 1.81
C GLY A 9 -4.78 -19.76 3.22
N VAL A 10 -4.75 -18.91 4.26
CA VAL A 10 -4.75 -19.31 5.67
C VAL A 10 -5.65 -18.42 6.52
N ASP A 11 -6.09 -18.95 7.66
CA ASP A 11 -6.82 -18.20 8.67
C ASP A 11 -5.88 -17.34 9.51
N ILE A 12 -6.23 -16.06 9.66
CA ILE A 12 -5.51 -15.11 10.51
C ILE A 12 -6.23 -15.03 11.87
N GLY A 13 -5.47 -15.04 12.95
CA GLY A 13 -6.02 -15.03 14.31
C GLY A 13 -4.94 -15.04 15.39
N LEU A 14 -5.32 -15.50 16.58
CA LEU A 14 -4.41 -15.62 17.72
C LEU A 14 -3.27 -16.61 17.36
N GLY A 15 -2.02 -16.22 17.58
CA GLY A 15 -0.83 -17.01 17.22
C GLY A 15 -0.10 -16.55 15.95
N ASN A 16 -0.82 -16.10 14.92
CA ASN A 16 -0.21 -15.66 13.65
C ASN A 16 -0.47 -14.20 13.27
N HIS A 17 -1.31 -13.47 14.01
CA HIS A 17 -1.61 -12.06 13.74
C HIS A 17 -0.33 -11.19 13.67
N ARG A 18 0.65 -11.39 14.55
CA ARG A 18 1.92 -10.62 14.53
C ARG A 18 2.69 -10.78 13.21
N TRP A 19 2.70 -11.99 12.65
CA TRP A 19 3.39 -12.27 11.40
C TRP A 19 2.64 -11.68 10.21
N PHE A 20 1.31 -11.73 10.25
CA PHE A 20 0.47 -11.07 9.27
C PHE A 20 0.69 -9.55 9.24
N LEU A 21 0.81 -8.91 10.40
CA LEU A 21 1.09 -7.47 10.48
C LEU A 21 2.49 -7.11 9.97
N LEU A 22 3.48 -7.92 10.33
CA LEU A 22 4.84 -7.74 9.79
C LEU A 22 4.84 -7.91 8.27
N PHE A 23 4.13 -8.92 7.76
CA PHE A 23 3.92 -9.13 6.32
C PHE A 23 3.32 -7.88 5.67
N LEU A 24 2.23 -7.33 6.21
CA LEU A 24 1.58 -6.13 5.69
C LEU A 24 2.53 -4.92 5.70
N PHE A 25 3.21 -4.68 6.80
CA PHE A 25 4.12 -3.54 6.95
C PHE A 25 5.30 -3.61 5.97
N VAL A 26 5.92 -4.78 5.81
CA VAL A 26 7.04 -4.99 4.88
C VAL A 26 6.56 -4.80 3.44
N HIS A 27 5.41 -5.36 3.06
CA HIS A 27 4.89 -5.24 1.70
C HIS A 27 4.41 -3.82 1.38
N ALA A 28 3.76 -3.13 2.33
CA ALA A 28 3.43 -1.72 2.20
C ALA A 28 4.69 -0.87 1.98
N SER A 29 5.72 -1.07 2.80
CA SER A 29 7.01 -0.36 2.67
C SER A 29 7.69 -0.63 1.33
N TYR A 30 7.73 -1.91 0.91
CA TYR A 30 8.32 -2.31 -0.37
C TYR A 30 7.54 -1.73 -1.56
N SER A 31 6.21 -1.73 -1.51
CA SER A 31 5.37 -1.15 -2.57
C SER A 31 5.58 0.37 -2.71
N CYS A 32 5.72 1.11 -1.60
CA CYS A 32 6.09 2.53 -1.64
C CYS A 32 7.47 2.76 -2.27
N LEU A 33 8.46 1.93 -1.92
CA LEU A 33 9.77 1.97 -2.55
C LEU A 33 9.69 1.66 -4.06
N ALA A 34 8.89 0.67 -4.45
CA ALA A 34 8.67 0.32 -5.86
C ALA A 34 8.08 1.49 -6.65
N VAL A 35 7.08 2.20 -6.10
CA VAL A 35 6.53 3.43 -6.71
C VAL A 35 7.62 4.48 -6.91
N TYR A 36 8.43 4.73 -5.88
CA TYR A 36 9.53 5.69 -5.96
C TYR A 36 10.52 5.33 -7.08
N LEU A 37 10.98 4.07 -7.12
CA LEU A 37 11.95 3.60 -8.12
C LEU A 37 11.36 3.61 -9.54
N CYS A 38 10.12 3.15 -9.72
CA CYS A 38 9.44 3.16 -11.02
C CYS A 38 9.23 4.59 -11.52
N ARG A 39 8.88 5.53 -10.64
CA ARG A 39 8.77 6.95 -10.97
C ARG A 39 10.11 7.52 -11.44
N GLN A 40 11.21 7.20 -10.74
CA GLN A 40 12.55 7.65 -11.15
C GLN A 40 12.95 7.07 -12.50
N ALA A 41 12.64 5.79 -12.75
CA ALA A 41 12.88 5.16 -14.04
C ALA A 41 12.09 5.86 -15.16
N LEU A 42 10.80 6.13 -14.95
CA LEU A 42 9.96 6.85 -15.91
C LEU A 42 10.51 8.25 -16.21
N ILE A 43 10.89 9.03 -15.19
CA ILE A 43 11.46 10.38 -15.37
C ILE A 43 12.74 10.31 -16.21
N ARG A 44 13.62 9.33 -15.96
CA ARG A 44 14.85 9.14 -16.74
C ARG A 44 14.58 8.79 -18.20
N ARG A 45 13.48 8.09 -18.49
CA ARG A 45 13.06 7.75 -19.87
C ARG A 45 12.41 8.93 -20.58
N VAL A 46 11.59 9.68 -19.87
CA VAL A 46 10.81 10.81 -20.41
C VAL A 46 11.68 12.05 -20.61
N SER A 47 12.64 12.32 -19.71
CA SER A 47 13.44 13.56 -19.72
C SER A 47 14.21 13.81 -21.03
N PRO A 48 14.91 12.82 -21.64
CA PRO A 48 15.54 13.01 -22.94
C PRO A 48 14.54 13.23 -24.08
N SER A 49 13.38 12.57 -24.02
CA SER A 49 12.32 12.69 -25.03
C SER A 49 11.70 14.09 -25.00
N ILE A 50 11.53 14.68 -23.82
CA ILE A 50 11.13 16.08 -23.68
C ILE A 50 12.14 16.99 -24.39
N GLY A 51 13.45 16.82 -24.17
CA GLY A 51 14.47 17.66 -24.80
C GLY A 51 14.51 17.61 -26.34
N LYS A 52 14.10 16.49 -26.94
CA LYS A 52 14.17 16.28 -28.41
C LYS A 52 12.90 16.70 -29.17
N THR A 53 11.74 16.73 -28.50
CA THR A 53 10.43 16.78 -29.19
C THR A 53 9.79 18.17 -29.23
N PHE A 54 10.38 19.19 -28.59
CA PHE A 54 9.72 20.49 -28.35
C PHE A 54 10.30 21.68 -29.13
N TYR A 55 10.68 21.48 -30.39
CA TYR A 55 10.91 22.60 -31.30
C TYR A 55 9.74 22.68 -32.29
N THR A 56 8.98 23.78 -32.26
CA THR A 56 8.02 24.08 -33.33
C THR A 56 8.67 24.99 -34.35
N ARG A 57 8.39 24.72 -35.62
CA ARG A 57 8.72 25.63 -36.71
C ARG A 57 7.62 26.69 -36.77
N SER A 58 7.96 27.92 -36.42
CA SER A 58 7.10 29.09 -36.65
C SER A 58 6.71 29.18 -38.14
N PRO A 59 5.57 29.79 -38.50
CA PRO A 59 5.28 30.16 -39.90
C PRO A 59 6.39 30.97 -40.58
N SER A 60 7.22 31.68 -39.79
CA SER A 60 8.42 32.38 -40.24
C SER A 60 9.65 31.49 -40.46
N GLY A 61 9.54 30.16 -40.26
CA GLY A 61 10.65 29.20 -40.37
C GLY A 61 11.57 29.14 -39.15
N GLN A 62 11.40 30.04 -38.17
CA GLN A 62 12.22 30.09 -36.97
C GLN A 62 11.86 28.97 -35.99
N LEU A 63 12.86 28.26 -35.49
CA LEU A 63 12.69 27.24 -34.45
C LEU A 63 12.55 27.94 -33.10
N SER A 64 11.35 27.92 -32.52
CA SER A 64 11.15 28.37 -31.14
C SER A 64 10.99 27.17 -30.21
N PRO A 65 11.67 27.15 -29.05
CA PRO A 65 11.40 26.13 -28.05
C PRO A 65 9.95 26.28 -27.58
N ILE A 66 9.17 25.21 -27.62
CA ILE A 66 7.83 25.21 -27.05
C ILE A 66 7.98 25.42 -25.55
N THR A 67 7.52 26.57 -25.05
CA THR A 67 7.40 26.80 -23.63
C THR A 67 6.28 25.89 -23.10
N LEU A 68 6.65 25.04 -22.14
CA LEU A 68 5.90 23.92 -21.53
C LEU A 68 4.53 24.26 -20.89
N ARG A 69 3.93 25.41 -21.18
CA ARG A 69 2.90 26.03 -20.33
C ARG A 69 1.45 25.87 -20.81
N ALA A 70 1.19 25.44 -22.05
CA ALA A 70 -0.20 25.29 -22.54
C ALA A 70 -0.45 24.04 -23.41
N ASP A 71 0.46 23.66 -24.32
CA ASP A 71 0.31 22.47 -25.19
C ASP A 71 0.97 21.19 -24.62
N SER A 72 1.42 21.24 -23.37
CA SER A 72 2.28 20.23 -22.76
C SER A 72 1.56 18.98 -22.28
N THR A 73 0.26 19.06 -21.95
CA THR A 73 -0.48 17.89 -21.43
C THR A 73 -0.58 16.79 -22.49
N TRP A 74 -0.93 17.13 -23.73
CA TRP A 74 -1.03 16.16 -24.81
C TRP A 74 0.31 15.51 -25.17
N ALA A 75 1.39 16.29 -25.17
CA ALA A 75 2.72 15.75 -25.41
C ALA A 75 3.19 14.82 -24.28
N LEU A 76 2.90 15.18 -23.01
CA LEU A 76 3.17 14.29 -21.87
C LEU A 76 2.33 13.02 -21.94
N ILE A 77 1.04 13.12 -22.30
CA ILE A 77 0.17 11.96 -22.52
C ILE A 77 0.74 11.07 -23.62
N HIS A 78 1.16 11.64 -24.75
CA HIS A 78 1.75 10.87 -25.85
C HIS A 78 3.05 10.18 -25.44
N ILE A 79 3.95 10.90 -24.76
CA ILE A 79 5.22 10.31 -24.29
C ILE A 79 4.94 9.19 -23.29
N CYS A 80 4.03 9.37 -22.34
CA CYS A 80 3.73 8.38 -21.31
C CYS A 80 2.94 7.18 -21.84
N LEU A 81 1.94 7.38 -22.70
CA LEU A 81 1.02 6.33 -23.15
C LEU A 81 1.46 5.65 -24.46
N VAL A 82 2.25 6.32 -25.30
CA VAL A 82 2.66 5.79 -26.61
C VAL A 82 4.13 5.43 -26.63
N LEU A 83 5.02 6.30 -26.14
CA LEU A 83 6.47 6.05 -26.21
C LEU A 83 6.97 5.17 -25.06
N GLU A 84 6.45 5.39 -23.84
CA GLU A 84 6.90 4.67 -22.64
C GLU A 84 5.75 3.98 -21.86
N PRO A 85 4.84 3.25 -22.53
CA PRO A 85 3.63 2.71 -21.91
C PRO A 85 3.93 1.77 -20.74
N VAL A 86 4.95 0.91 -20.88
CA VAL A 86 5.30 -0.09 -19.86
C VAL A 86 5.69 0.57 -18.54
N HIS A 87 6.57 1.58 -18.57
CA HIS A 87 6.99 2.30 -17.37
C HIS A 87 5.83 3.07 -16.74
N PHE A 88 4.98 3.69 -17.57
CA PHE A 88 3.80 4.39 -17.09
C PHE A 88 2.80 3.44 -16.39
N PHE A 89 2.43 2.34 -17.04
CA PHE A 89 1.52 1.34 -16.45
C PHE A 89 2.12 0.70 -15.20
N LEU A 90 3.43 0.43 -15.18
CA LEU A 90 4.10 -0.11 -14.00
C LEU A 90 4.00 0.84 -12.80
N VAL A 91 4.21 2.15 -13.00
CA VAL A 91 4.00 3.16 -11.94
C VAL A 91 2.56 3.13 -11.43
N MET A 92 1.58 3.06 -12.33
CA MET A 92 0.16 3.04 -11.96
C MET A 92 -0.21 1.79 -11.14
N VAL A 93 0.24 0.60 -11.56
CA VAL A 93 -0.01 -0.66 -10.85
C VAL A 93 0.68 -0.66 -9.48
N CYS A 94 1.94 -0.24 -9.41
CA CYS A 94 2.66 -0.13 -8.15
C CYS A 94 1.98 0.87 -7.20
N LEU A 95 1.47 1.99 -7.73
CA LEU A 95 0.76 3.00 -6.94
C LEU A 95 -0.55 2.47 -6.39
N ALA A 96 -1.35 1.78 -7.21
CA ALA A 96 -2.60 1.16 -6.77
C ALA A 96 -2.35 0.11 -5.67
N LEU A 97 -1.34 -0.75 -5.83
CA LEU A 97 -0.94 -1.73 -4.82
C LEU A 97 -0.45 -1.06 -3.54
N ALA A 98 0.36 0.01 -3.65
CA ALA A 98 0.85 0.73 -2.48
C ALA A 98 -0.29 1.39 -1.69
N ILE A 99 -1.24 2.04 -2.37
CA ILE A 99 -2.42 2.62 -1.72
C ILE A 99 -3.22 1.53 -1.00
N ALA A 100 -3.50 0.42 -1.66
CA ALA A 100 -4.25 -0.69 -1.07
C ALA A 100 -3.56 -1.26 0.17
N LEU A 101 -2.26 -1.56 0.09
CA LEU A 101 -1.49 -2.14 1.19
C LEU A 101 -1.30 -1.16 2.35
N VAL A 102 -1.03 0.12 2.09
CA VAL A 102 -0.92 1.14 3.14
C VAL A 102 -2.26 1.33 3.84
N ALA A 103 -3.36 1.47 3.10
CA ALA A 103 -4.69 1.61 3.68
C ALA A 103 -5.07 0.40 4.53
N PHE A 104 -4.80 -0.81 4.04
CA PHE A 104 -5.08 -2.04 4.76
C PHE A 104 -4.20 -2.21 6.01
N THR A 105 -2.92 -1.81 5.94
CA THR A 105 -2.02 -1.77 7.10
C THR A 105 -2.53 -0.80 8.17
N ILE A 106 -2.92 0.42 7.78
CA ILE A 106 -3.48 1.42 8.70
C ILE A 106 -4.76 0.91 9.35
N HIS A 107 -5.63 0.26 8.57
CA HIS A 107 -6.85 -0.35 9.10
C HIS A 107 -6.55 -1.36 10.20
N HIS A 108 -5.63 -2.30 9.96
CA HIS A 108 -5.24 -3.29 10.97
C HIS A 108 -4.55 -2.66 12.19
N ILE A 109 -3.70 -1.64 12.01
CA ILE A 109 -3.13 -0.89 13.15
C ILE A 109 -4.24 -0.25 13.99
N THR A 110 -5.28 0.29 13.36
CA THR A 110 -6.42 0.89 14.05
C THR A 110 -7.24 -0.14 14.82
N LEU A 111 -7.43 -1.35 14.25
CA LEU A 111 -8.08 -2.46 14.93
C LEU A 111 -7.32 -2.89 16.19
N ILE A 112 -6.00 -2.98 16.10
CA ILE A 112 -5.12 -3.32 17.23
C ILE A 112 -5.20 -2.27 18.33
N ALA A 113 -5.13 -0.99 17.95
CA ALA A 113 -5.22 0.11 18.90
C ALA A 113 -6.55 0.11 19.67
N ARG A 114 -7.59 -0.50 19.11
CA ARG A 114 -8.92 -0.63 19.72
C ARG A 114 -9.17 -2.01 20.34
N ASN A 115 -8.20 -2.92 20.26
CA ASN A 115 -8.33 -4.33 20.62
C ASN A 115 -9.59 -4.99 20.02
N LEU A 116 -9.70 -4.89 18.69
CA LEU A 116 -10.78 -5.47 17.91
C LEU A 116 -10.22 -6.39 16.83
N THR A 117 -10.93 -7.46 16.55
CA THR A 117 -10.80 -8.22 15.31
C THR A 117 -11.56 -7.53 14.17
N SER A 118 -11.19 -7.84 12.93
CA SER A 118 -11.87 -7.45 11.71
C SER A 118 -13.34 -7.86 11.74
N ARG A 119 -13.64 -9.06 12.25
CA ARG A 119 -15.01 -9.55 12.44
C ARG A 119 -15.79 -8.71 13.45
N GLU A 120 -15.19 -8.41 14.61
CA GLU A 120 -15.84 -7.56 15.62
C GLU A 120 -16.06 -6.14 15.09
N SER A 121 -15.11 -5.60 14.32
CA SER A 121 -15.28 -4.30 13.66
C SER A 121 -16.36 -4.30 12.58
N ALA A 122 -16.57 -5.41 11.88
CA ALA A 122 -17.63 -5.53 10.87
C ALA A 122 -19.01 -5.70 11.51
N LEU A 123 -19.09 -6.39 12.66
CA LEU A 123 -20.33 -6.65 13.38
C LEU A 123 -20.76 -5.50 14.31
N ARG A 124 -19.82 -4.68 14.80
CA ARG A 124 -20.10 -3.54 15.68
C ARG A 124 -20.05 -2.25 14.88
N MET A 125 -21.19 -1.55 14.79
CA MET A 125 -21.27 -0.19 14.26
C MET A 125 -20.37 0.74 15.08
N SER A 126 -19.21 1.10 14.52
CA SER A 126 -18.27 2.24 14.73
C SER A 126 -18.10 2.98 16.08
N HIS A 127 -18.93 2.80 17.12
CA HIS A 127 -19.01 3.69 18.28
C HIS A 127 -18.74 3.05 19.65
N GLN A 128 -18.59 1.73 19.76
CA GLN A 128 -18.25 1.09 21.05
C GLN A 128 -16.78 0.69 21.12
N VAL A 129 -16.09 1.26 22.11
CA VAL A 129 -14.74 0.86 22.52
C VAL A 129 -14.81 -0.58 23.02
N SER A 130 -13.86 -1.43 22.63
CA SER A 130 -13.83 -2.85 23.03
C SER A 130 -13.91 -2.97 24.56
N PRO A 131 -14.70 -3.90 25.13
CA PRO A 131 -14.68 -4.17 26.57
C PRO A 131 -13.31 -4.68 27.04
N TYR A 132 -12.45 -5.08 26.10
CA TYR A 132 -11.07 -5.50 26.33
C TYR A 132 -10.05 -4.37 26.05
N ALA A 133 -10.53 -3.15 25.77
CA ALA A 133 -9.65 -2.00 25.55
C ALA A 133 -9.06 -1.53 26.89
N THR A 134 -7.75 -1.74 27.05
CA THR A 134 -6.97 -1.22 28.17
C THR A 134 -6.09 -0.08 27.65
N ASN A 135 -4.77 -0.29 27.56
CA ASN A 135 -3.83 0.64 26.95
C ASN A 135 -3.29 0.03 25.66
N TRP A 136 -3.06 0.83 24.60
CA TRP A 136 -2.51 0.36 23.33
C TRP A 136 -1.20 -0.43 23.51
N ALA A 137 -0.38 -0.04 24.49
CA ALA A 137 0.87 -0.72 24.80
C ALA A 137 0.64 -2.15 25.34
N HIS A 138 -0.49 -2.40 26.01
CA HIS A 138 -0.89 -3.73 26.45
C HIS A 138 -1.31 -4.59 25.26
N HIS A 139 -2.15 -4.06 24.36
CA HIS A 139 -2.63 -4.78 23.17
C HIS A 139 -1.50 -5.13 22.21
N ALA A 140 -0.58 -4.18 21.98
CA ALA A 140 0.60 -4.43 21.17
C ALA A 140 1.47 -5.55 21.77
N ARG A 141 1.67 -5.55 23.09
CA ARG A 141 2.40 -6.63 23.78
C ARG A 141 1.71 -7.98 23.64
N GLU A 142 0.39 -8.03 23.75
CA GLU A 142 -0.39 -9.26 23.62
C GLU A 142 -0.22 -9.90 22.23
N ILE A 143 -0.29 -9.08 21.18
CA ILE A 143 -0.08 -9.53 19.80
C ILE A 143 1.37 -9.96 19.58
N LEU A 144 2.34 -9.17 20.05
CA LEU A 144 3.76 -9.47 19.86
C LEU A 144 4.20 -10.73 20.61
N ARG A 145 3.62 -11.01 21.78
CA ARG A 145 3.84 -12.25 22.54
C ARG A 145 3.21 -13.47 21.89
N GLY A 146 2.39 -13.30 20.85
CA GLY A 146 1.83 -14.42 20.08
C GLY A 146 0.72 -15.18 20.81
N GLY A 147 0.23 -14.69 21.96
CA GLY A 147 -0.82 -15.37 22.72
C GLY A 147 -0.40 -16.67 23.40
N ASP A 148 0.91 -16.98 23.47
CA ASP A 148 1.41 -18.22 24.09
C ASP A 148 1.04 -18.35 25.58
N ASP A 149 0.90 -17.22 26.27
CA ASP A 149 0.48 -17.13 27.68
C ASP A 149 -1.05 -16.96 27.85
N HIS A 150 -1.82 -16.89 26.75
CA HIS A 150 -3.25 -16.63 26.86
C HIS A 150 -3.97 -17.91 27.31
N PRO A 151 -4.80 -17.88 28.39
CA PRO A 151 -5.41 -19.08 28.96
C PRO A 151 -6.26 -19.87 27.96
N ALA A 152 -6.87 -19.20 26.99
CA ALA A 152 -7.59 -19.82 25.87
C ALA A 152 -6.71 -20.65 24.93
N PHE A 153 -5.43 -20.31 24.76
CA PHE A 153 -4.48 -21.06 23.94
C PHE A 153 -3.98 -22.32 24.67
N GLN A 154 -3.88 -22.26 26.01
CA GLN A 154 -3.52 -23.41 26.84
C GLN A 154 -4.65 -24.45 26.95
N GLN A 155 -5.92 -24.03 26.93
CA GLN A 155 -7.06 -24.95 26.92
C GLN A 155 -7.19 -25.77 25.62
N GLY A 156 -6.59 -25.33 24.51
CA GLY A 156 -6.55 -26.06 23.24
C GLY A 156 -5.43 -27.11 23.14
N LYS A 157 -4.45 -27.09 24.04
CA LYS A 157 -3.41 -28.12 24.17
C LYS A 157 -3.89 -29.21 25.13
N GLY A 158 -4.97 -29.90 24.78
CA GLY A 158 -5.29 -31.18 25.41
C GLY A 158 -4.20 -32.20 25.06
N PRO A 159 -3.91 -33.18 25.96
CA PRO A 159 -2.89 -34.19 25.71
C PRO A 159 -3.24 -34.93 24.41
N THR A 160 -2.30 -34.92 23.47
CA THR A 160 -2.34 -35.74 22.25
C THR A 160 -1.75 -37.11 22.55
#